data_AF-A0A2S7QUT3-F1
#
_entry.id   AF-A0A2S7QUT3-F1
#
_cell.length_a   1.000
_cell.length_b   1.000
_cell.length_c   1.000
_cell.angle_alpha   90.00
_cell.angle_beta   90.00
_cell.angle_gamma   90.00
#
_symmetry.space_group_name_H-M   'P 1'
#
loop_
_entity.id
_entity.type
_entity.pdbx_description
1 polymer ?
#
loop_
_entity_poly.entity_id
_entity_poly.type
_entity_poly.pdbx_seq_one_letter_code
_entity_poly.pdbx_strand_id
1 'polypeptide(L)'
;MVAYEQDLKKINRTSVKLRGQEGYLAGLDVMHELHCLVSTRPRKKRGQSASNNYVRQTIYDSYYVMEDVKYHNEHLYHCIDHIRQILQCHSDISVHTFEWDPVLPYPVMKPVIERECRKWEPIYEWARHRSPSLENGPFLEHPVLGELSLLSGG
;
A
#
# COMPACT_ATOMS: atom_id res chain seq x y z
N MET A 1 -16.89 -8.18 -1.36
CA MET A 1 -17.94 -8.38 -0.35
C MET A 1 -19.31 -8.08 -0.97
N VAL A 2 -20.40 -8.38 -0.25
CA VAL A 2 -21.76 -7.98 -0.66
C VAL A 2 -22.18 -6.76 0.14
N ALA A 3 -22.62 -5.70 -0.54
CA ALA A 3 -23.27 -4.54 0.08
C ALA A 3 -24.78 -4.58 -0.22
N TYR A 4 -25.61 -4.26 0.78
CA TYR A 4 -27.05 -4.16 0.57
C TYR A 4 -27.46 -2.73 0.18
N GLU A 5 -28.64 -2.60 -0.41
CA GLU A 5 -29.13 -1.31 -0.92
C GLU A 5 -29.16 -0.22 0.16
N GLN A 6 -29.56 -0.59 1.38
CA GLN A 6 -29.59 0.31 2.53
C GLN A 6 -28.21 0.85 2.90
N ASP A 7 -27.15 0.05 2.73
CA ASP A 7 -25.78 0.44 3.09
C ASP A 7 -25.24 1.42 2.04
N LEU A 8 -25.49 1.14 0.76
CA LEU A 8 -25.14 2.03 -0.35
C LEU A 8 -25.88 3.37 -0.28
N LYS A 9 -27.15 3.37 0.14
CA LYS A 9 -27.93 4.60 0.36
C LYS A 9 -27.33 5.50 1.45
N LYS A 10 -26.84 4.93 2.56
CA LYS A 10 -26.23 5.70 3.66
C LYS A 10 -24.99 6.49 3.22
N ILE A 11 -24.26 5.97 2.24
CA ILE A 11 -23.05 6.60 1.69
C ILE A 11 -23.31 7.30 0.35
N ASN A 12 -24.57 7.44 -0.07
CA ASN A 12 -24.98 8.04 -1.34
C ASN A 12 -24.27 7.43 -2.58
N ARG A 13 -24.24 6.10 -2.66
CA ARG A 13 -23.59 5.34 -3.74
C ARG A 13 -24.52 4.31 -4.38
N THR A 14 -24.10 3.80 -5.53
CA THR A 14 -24.68 2.64 -6.23
C THR A 14 -23.55 1.71 -6.67
N SER A 15 -23.87 0.45 -6.95
CA SER A 15 -22.88 -0.51 -7.47
C SER A 15 -23.53 -1.56 -8.38
N VAL A 16 -22.74 -2.49 -8.90
CA VAL A 16 -23.19 -3.58 -9.77
C VAL A 16 -23.99 -4.60 -8.96
N LYS A 17 -25.24 -4.87 -9.38
CA LYS A 17 -26.12 -5.87 -8.78
C LYS A 17 -25.62 -7.29 -9.04
N LEU A 18 -25.68 -8.15 -8.03
CA LEU A 18 -25.26 -9.54 -8.15
C LEU A 18 -26.35 -10.36 -8.85
N ARG A 19 -25.95 -11.30 -9.72
CA ARG A 19 -26.88 -12.20 -10.40
C ARG A 19 -27.23 -13.37 -9.49
N GLY A 20 -28.51 -13.67 -9.34
CA GLY A 20 -28.99 -14.85 -8.62
C GLY A 20 -28.96 -14.74 -7.09
N GLN A 21 -28.66 -13.57 -6.54
CA GLN A 21 -28.71 -13.29 -5.12
C GLN A 21 -28.99 -11.81 -4.86
N GLU A 22 -29.40 -11.48 -3.64
CA GLU A 22 -29.60 -10.10 -3.21
C GLU A 22 -28.28 -9.38 -2.97
N GLY A 23 -28.28 -8.06 -3.16
CA GLY A 23 -27.14 -7.19 -2.91
C GLY A 23 -26.29 -6.86 -4.14
N TYR A 24 -25.22 -6.14 -3.86
CA TYR A 24 -24.37 -5.48 -4.84
C TYR A 24 -22.90 -5.78 -4.57
N LEU A 25 -22.10 -5.82 -5.64
CA LEU A 25 -20.66 -6.00 -5.55
C LEU A 25 -20.03 -4.76 -4.89
N ALA A 26 -19.25 -4.95 -3.83
CA ALA A 26 -18.52 -3.87 -3.18
C ALA A 26 -17.25 -4.42 -2.52
N GLY A 27 -16.42 -3.55 -1.96
CA GLY A 27 -15.33 -3.95 -1.07
C GLY A 27 -14.94 -2.83 -0.11
N LEU A 28 -14.18 -3.19 0.92
CA LEU A 28 -13.52 -2.21 1.79
C LEU A 28 -12.18 -1.82 1.19
N ASP A 29 -11.83 -0.55 1.32
CA ASP A 29 -10.60 -0.02 0.73
C ASP A 29 -9.35 -0.60 1.35
N VAL A 30 -9.33 -0.89 2.66
CA VAL A 30 -8.21 -1.62 3.28
C VAL A 30 -7.92 -2.96 2.58
N MET A 31 -8.94 -3.63 2.04
CA MET A 31 -8.75 -4.88 1.30
C MET A 31 -8.13 -4.62 -0.08
N HIS A 32 -8.45 -3.49 -0.70
CA HIS A 32 -7.83 -3.07 -1.95
C HIS A 32 -6.38 -2.61 -1.72
N GLU A 33 -6.12 -1.84 -0.67
CA GLU A 33 -4.80 -1.38 -0.26
C GLU A 33 -3.88 -2.56 0.06
N LEU A 34 -4.36 -3.53 0.86
CA LEU A 34 -3.62 -4.75 1.16
C LEU A 34 -3.40 -5.62 -0.08
N HIS A 35 -4.39 -5.73 -0.99
CA HIS A 35 -4.21 -6.44 -2.26
C HIS A 35 -3.09 -5.82 -3.10
N CYS A 36 -3.03 -4.49 -3.15
CA CYS A 36 -2.00 -3.74 -3.88
C CYS A 36 -0.62 -3.84 -3.23
N LEU A 37 -0.56 -3.83 -1.89
CA LEU A 37 0.69 -3.86 -1.13
C LEU A 37 1.27 -5.28 -0.99
N VAL A 38 0.42 -6.26 -0.68
CA VAL A 38 0.78 -7.63 -0.31
C VAL A 38 0.02 -8.59 -1.22
N SER A 39 0.55 -8.82 -2.42
CA SER A 39 0.01 -9.86 -3.28
C SER A 39 0.75 -11.17 -3.08
N THR A 40 0.19 -12.01 -2.23
CA THR A 40 0.67 -13.37 -1.96
C THR A 40 0.17 -14.35 -3.02
N ARG A 41 0.71 -14.27 -4.24
CA ARG A 41 0.80 -15.45 -5.09
C ARG A 41 2.24 -15.68 -5.54
N PRO A 42 2.86 -16.82 -5.18
CA PRO A 42 4.04 -17.28 -5.87
C PRO A 42 3.71 -17.43 -7.36
N ARG A 43 4.66 -17.06 -8.22
CA ARG A 43 4.67 -17.43 -9.65
C ARG A 43 4.27 -18.90 -9.78
N LYS A 44 3.02 -19.20 -10.15
CA LYS A 44 2.72 -20.42 -10.89
C LYS A 44 2.88 -20.08 -12.37
N LYS A 45 3.63 -20.95 -13.04
CA LYS A 45 4.12 -20.90 -14.41
C LYS A 45 3.12 -20.30 -15.42
N ARG A 46 3.68 -19.69 -16.48
CA ARG A 46 3.01 -19.10 -17.66
C ARG A 46 1.64 -19.74 -17.96
N GLY A 47 0.59 -18.93 -17.94
CA GLY A 47 -0.72 -19.30 -18.50
C GLY A 47 -1.94 -19.20 -17.59
N GLN A 48 -1.84 -18.70 -16.34
CA GLN A 48 -3.02 -18.48 -15.49
C GLN A 48 -3.01 -17.11 -14.84
N SER A 49 -4.20 -16.49 -14.83
CA SER A 49 -4.49 -15.13 -14.36
C SER A 49 -3.79 -14.83 -13.04
N ALA A 50 -2.79 -13.95 -13.12
CA ALA A 50 -1.96 -13.50 -12.01
C ALA A 50 -2.72 -12.42 -11.25
N SER A 51 -3.10 -12.70 -10.01
CA SER A 51 -3.39 -11.65 -9.04
C SER A 51 -2.09 -10.86 -8.82
N ASN A 52 -2.12 -9.60 -9.27
CA ASN A 52 -0.97 -8.71 -9.49
C ASN A 52 -0.14 -8.44 -8.24
N ASN A 53 1.18 -8.48 -8.37
CA ASN A 53 2.16 -8.11 -7.34
C ASN A 53 2.79 -6.77 -7.74
N TYR A 54 1.96 -5.74 -7.96
CA TYR A 54 2.30 -4.52 -8.70
C TYR A 54 3.50 -3.77 -8.10
N VAL A 55 3.47 -3.44 -6.81
CA VAL A 55 4.54 -2.64 -6.17
C VAL A 55 5.88 -3.37 -6.20
N ARG A 56 5.87 -4.68 -5.92
CA ARG A 56 7.09 -5.50 -5.91
C ARG A 56 7.64 -5.77 -7.33
N GLN A 57 6.76 -5.88 -8.32
CA GLN A 57 7.14 -6.12 -9.72
C GLN A 57 7.66 -4.84 -10.39
N THR A 58 7.11 -3.67 -10.09
CA THR A 58 7.56 -2.38 -10.66
C THR A 58 8.94 -1.95 -10.16
N ILE A 59 9.30 -2.30 -8.91
CA ILE A 59 10.64 -2.00 -8.36
C ILE A 59 11.74 -2.85 -9.03
N TYR A 60 11.38 -4.00 -9.62
CA TYR A 60 12.33 -4.98 -10.16
C TYR A 60 11.90 -5.54 -11.52
N ASP A 61 12.12 -4.79 -12.61
CA ASP A 61 12.05 -5.40 -13.96
C ASP A 61 13.37 -5.31 -14.74
N SER A 62 14.03 -4.14 -14.87
CA SER A 62 15.21 -4.11 -15.77
C SER A 62 16.18 -2.93 -15.63
N TYR A 63 16.01 -2.03 -14.65
CA TYR A 63 16.68 -0.72 -14.70
C TYR A 63 17.71 -0.43 -13.58
N TYR A 64 17.60 -1.06 -12.40
CA TYR A 64 18.51 -0.79 -11.28
C TYR A 64 19.34 -2.04 -10.96
N VAL A 65 20.54 -2.12 -11.54
CA VAL A 65 21.57 -3.05 -11.06
C VAL A 65 22.08 -2.49 -9.73
N MET A 66 21.56 -2.99 -8.62
CA MET A 66 21.97 -2.57 -7.27
C MET A 66 23.13 -3.47 -6.81
N GLU A 67 24.26 -2.86 -6.43
CA GLU A 67 25.50 -3.56 -6.04
C GLU A 67 25.36 -4.39 -4.76
N ASP A 68 24.33 -4.15 -3.94
CA ASP A 68 24.06 -4.91 -2.72
C ASP A 68 22.58 -5.37 -2.62
N VAL A 69 22.30 -6.44 -3.34
CA VAL A 69 20.96 -7.03 -3.48
C VAL A 69 20.42 -7.55 -2.14
N LYS A 70 21.27 -7.90 -1.16
CA LYS A 70 20.81 -8.54 0.08
C LYS A 70 20.23 -7.53 1.06
N TYR A 71 20.99 -6.48 1.40
CA TYR A 71 20.54 -5.44 2.33
C TYR A 71 19.34 -4.67 1.78
N HIS A 72 19.34 -4.40 0.47
CA HIS A 72 18.22 -3.72 -0.17
C HIS A 72 16.92 -4.53 -0.11
N ASN A 73 17.00 -5.85 -0.30
CA ASN A 73 15.83 -6.72 -0.18
C ASN A 73 15.28 -6.78 1.25
N GLU A 74 16.14 -6.98 2.25
CA GLU A 74 15.73 -6.98 3.67
C GLU A 74 15.12 -5.64 4.09
N HIS A 75 15.66 -4.52 3.57
CA HIS A 75 15.10 -3.19 3.80
C HIS A 75 13.67 -3.08 3.23
N LEU A 76 13.51 -3.42 1.94
CA LEU A 76 12.21 -3.39 1.28
C LEU A 76 11.18 -4.32 1.93
N TYR A 77 11.58 -5.51 2.36
CA TYR A 77 10.66 -6.46 3.01
C TYR A 77 10.09 -5.90 4.31
N HIS A 78 10.92 -5.34 5.19
CA HIS A 78 10.40 -4.79 6.44
C HIS A 78 9.60 -3.50 6.18
N CYS A 79 9.96 -2.68 5.18
CA CYS A 79 9.17 -1.51 4.80
C CYS A 79 7.75 -1.91 4.38
N ILE A 80 7.64 -2.91 3.48
CA ILE A 80 6.35 -3.43 3.03
C ILE A 80 5.56 -4.03 4.19
N ASP A 81 6.21 -4.78 5.09
CA ASP A 81 5.55 -5.34 6.25
C ASP A 81 5.08 -4.26 7.24
N HIS A 82 5.88 -3.21 7.45
CA HIS A 82 5.51 -2.08 8.29
C HIS A 82 4.30 -1.32 7.71
N ILE A 83 4.27 -1.06 6.40
CA ILE A 83 3.10 -0.45 5.74
C ILE A 83 1.88 -1.39 5.88
N ARG A 84 2.04 -2.71 5.71
CA ARG A 84 0.97 -3.69 5.89
C ARG A 84 0.40 -3.63 7.31
N GLN A 85 1.27 -3.55 8.32
CA GLN A 85 0.85 -3.39 9.71
C GLN A 85 0.06 -2.09 9.90
N ILE A 86 0.56 -0.95 9.40
CA ILE A 86 -0.13 0.34 9.48
C ILE A 86 -1.52 0.28 8.82
N LEU A 87 -1.64 -0.32 7.63
CA LEU A 87 -2.93 -0.46 6.93
C LEU A 87 -3.93 -1.29 7.75
N GLN A 88 -3.49 -2.35 8.42
CA GLN A 88 -4.41 -3.11 9.29
C GLN A 88 -4.77 -2.32 10.55
N CYS A 89 -3.81 -1.61 11.16
CA CYS A 89 -4.04 -0.80 12.36
C CYS A 89 -4.94 0.42 12.10
N HIS A 90 -4.83 1.03 10.91
CA HIS A 90 -5.57 2.22 10.50
C HIS A 90 -6.46 1.92 9.29
N SER A 91 -7.14 0.77 9.34
CA SER A 91 -7.93 0.24 8.22
C SER A 91 -8.88 1.29 7.63
N ASP A 92 -8.73 1.58 6.34
CA ASP A 92 -9.71 2.36 5.58
C ASP A 92 -10.97 1.52 5.36
N ILE A 93 -12.00 1.81 6.15
CA ILE A 93 -13.32 1.15 6.09
C ILE A 93 -14.25 1.77 5.04
N SER A 94 -13.75 2.68 4.21
CA SER A 94 -14.52 3.24 3.10
C SER A 94 -14.93 2.13 2.13
N VAL A 95 -16.15 2.27 1.58
CA VAL A 95 -16.73 1.25 0.69
C VAL A 95 -16.51 1.67 -0.76
N HIS A 96 -15.67 0.95 -1.49
CA HIS A 96 -15.60 1.08 -2.94
C HIS A 96 -16.74 0.33 -3.63
N THR A 97 -17.11 0.85 -4.80
CA THR A 97 -18.20 0.35 -5.63
C THR A 97 -17.69 0.06 -7.04
N PHE A 98 -18.52 -0.59 -7.84
CA PHE A 98 -18.18 -1.04 -9.17
C PHE A 98 -19.19 -0.52 -10.18
N GLU A 99 -18.76 -0.37 -11.42
CA GLU A 99 -19.61 -0.06 -12.57
C GLU A 99 -19.25 -0.90 -13.78
N TRP A 100 -20.20 -1.04 -14.70
CA TRP A 100 -19.96 -1.69 -15.97
C TRP A 100 -19.22 -0.75 -16.90
N ASP A 101 -18.08 -1.20 -17.39
CA ASP A 101 -17.38 -0.57 -18.49
C ASP A 101 -18.02 -1.03 -19.82
N PRO A 102 -18.27 -0.13 -20.78
CA PRO A 102 -18.96 -0.48 -22.03
C PRO A 102 -18.15 -1.40 -22.96
N VAL A 103 -16.83 -1.51 -22.78
CA VAL A 103 -15.94 -2.29 -23.64
C VAL A 103 -15.34 -3.51 -22.95
N LEU A 104 -15.48 -3.64 -21.63
CA LEU A 104 -14.94 -4.77 -20.86
C LEU A 104 -16.04 -5.77 -20.46
N PRO A 105 -15.74 -7.08 -20.45
CA PRO A 105 -16.70 -8.10 -20.01
C PRO A 105 -16.80 -8.23 -18.48
N TYR A 106 -16.17 -7.32 -17.73
CA TYR A 106 -16.16 -7.31 -16.27
C TYR A 106 -16.31 -5.87 -15.75
N PRO A 107 -16.89 -5.69 -14.55
CA PRO A 107 -17.06 -4.36 -13.99
C PRO A 107 -15.73 -3.83 -13.44
N VAL A 108 -15.57 -2.51 -13.48
CA VAL A 108 -14.39 -1.79 -12.99
C VAL A 108 -14.71 -1.09 -11.68
N MET A 109 -13.69 -0.92 -10.83
CA MET A 109 -13.83 -0.21 -9.55
C MET A 109 -13.97 1.29 -9.80
N LYS A 110 -14.93 1.94 -9.12
CA LYS A 110 -15.07 3.40 -9.15
C LYS A 110 -13.93 4.05 -8.34
N PRO A 111 -13.14 4.97 -8.92
CA PRO A 111 -11.94 5.51 -8.27
C PRO A 111 -12.23 6.56 -7.19
N VAL A 112 -13.41 7.19 -7.20
CA VAL A 112 -13.72 8.28 -6.28
C VAL A 112 -14.21 7.72 -4.97
N ILE A 113 -13.50 7.94 -3.87
CA ILE A 113 -13.93 7.55 -2.52
C ILE A 113 -13.62 8.73 -1.60
N GLU A 114 -14.62 9.16 -0.85
CA GLU A 114 -14.46 10.27 0.08
C GLU A 114 -13.68 9.80 1.30
N ARG A 115 -12.60 10.52 1.62
CA ARG A 115 -11.73 10.23 2.75
C ARG A 115 -11.55 11.48 3.58
N GLU A 116 -11.51 11.32 4.89
CA GLU A 116 -11.09 12.39 5.78
C GLU A 116 -9.57 12.29 6.00
N CYS A 117 -8.82 13.13 5.30
CA CYS A 117 -7.37 13.18 5.48
C CYS A 117 -6.99 14.03 6.70
N ARG A 118 -5.90 13.64 7.37
CA ARG A 118 -5.24 14.52 8.34
C ARG A 118 -4.48 15.61 7.58
N LYS A 119 -4.40 16.82 8.16
CA LYS A 119 -3.55 17.89 7.62
C LYS A 119 -2.09 17.42 7.65
N TRP A 120 -1.47 17.26 6.48
CA TRP A 120 -0.11 16.74 6.36
C TRP A 120 0.94 17.73 6.86
N GLU A 121 0.81 19.00 6.48
CA GLU A 121 1.84 20.01 6.70
C GLU A 121 2.29 20.13 8.17
N PRO A 122 1.38 20.21 9.17
CA PRO A 122 1.82 20.29 10.56
C PRO A 122 2.54 19.03 11.06
N ILE A 123 2.20 17.87 10.52
CA ILE A 123 2.83 16.58 10.87
C ILE A 123 4.25 16.55 10.31
N TYR A 124 4.38 16.92 9.03
CA TYR A 124 5.66 16.99 8.35
C TYR A 124 6.61 17.98 9.03
N GLU A 125 6.13 19.20 9.31
CA GLU A 125 6.95 20.23 9.97
C GLU A 125 7.32 19.87 11.40
N TRP A 126 6.43 19.20 12.15
CA TRP A 126 6.75 18.70 13.49
C TRP A 126 7.91 17.68 13.47
N ALA A 127 7.90 16.77 12.48
CA ALA A 127 8.91 15.74 12.30
C ALA A 127 10.24 16.34 11.81
N ARG A 128 10.18 17.22 10.80
CA ARG A 128 11.35 17.91 10.23
C ARG A 128 12.13 18.67 11.29
N HIS A 129 11.47 19.47 12.14
CA HIS A 129 12.12 20.24 13.20
C HIS A 129 12.74 19.40 14.32
N ARG A 130 12.39 18.11 14.43
CA ARG A 130 12.92 17.19 15.44
C ARG A 130 13.89 16.16 14.86
N SER A 131 14.21 16.29 13.56
CA SER A 131 15.17 15.42 12.93
C SER A 131 16.57 15.74 13.47
N PRO A 132 17.36 14.74 13.93
CA PRO A 132 18.72 14.97 14.39
C PRO A 132 19.56 15.65 13.30
N SER A 133 20.31 16.68 13.68
CA SER A 133 21.24 17.37 12.77
C SER A 133 22.61 16.68 12.81
N LEU A 134 23.23 16.55 11.65
CA LEU A 134 24.63 16.10 11.50
C LEU A 134 25.63 17.27 11.58
N GLU A 135 25.16 18.51 11.72
CA GLU A 135 26.02 19.70 11.70
C GLU A 135 27.08 19.71 12.81
N ASN A 136 26.83 19.03 13.93
CA ASN A 136 27.73 18.96 15.08
C ASN A 136 28.42 17.58 15.24
N GLY A 137 28.41 16.74 14.21
CA GLY A 137 28.99 15.39 14.24
C GLY A 137 27.94 14.27 14.27
N PRO A 138 28.37 13.00 14.43
CA PRO A 138 27.48 11.85 14.44
C PRO A 138 26.51 11.92 15.62
N PHE A 139 25.21 11.82 15.36
CA PHE A 139 24.17 11.88 16.39
C PHE A 139 24.00 10.55 17.16
N LEU A 140 24.73 9.49 16.80
CA LEU A 140 24.74 8.20 17.48
C LEU A 140 26.17 7.69 17.66
N GLU A 141 26.47 7.24 18.87
CA GLU A 141 27.68 6.49 19.21
C GLU A 141 27.23 5.14 19.79
N HIS A 142 27.80 4.03 19.30
CA HIS A 142 27.45 2.72 19.85
C HIS A 142 28.13 2.56 21.22
N PRO A 143 27.39 2.30 22.31
CA PRO A 143 27.92 2.37 23.69
C PRO A 143 29.04 1.39 24.01
N VAL A 144 29.24 0.37 23.16
CA VAL A 144 30.29 -0.65 23.31
C VAL A 144 31.28 -0.65 22.13
N LEU A 145 30.86 -0.16 20.96
CA LEU A 145 31.63 -0.28 19.71
C LEU A 145 32.20 1.07 19.25
N GLY A 146 31.86 2.17 19.94
CA GLY A 146 32.27 3.52 19.58
C GLY A 146 31.56 4.04 18.33
N GLU A 147 32.18 5.00 17.66
CA GLU A 147 31.66 5.58 16.42
C GLU A 147 31.57 4.54 15.30
N LEU A 148 30.50 4.65 14.50
CA LEU A 148 30.30 3.82 13.32
C LEU A 148 31.34 4.19 12.25
N SER A 149 32.42 3.41 12.11
CA SER A 149 33.49 3.66 11.13
C SER A 149 33.12 3.35 9.66
N LEU A 150 31.85 3.01 9.39
CA LEU A 150 31.38 2.55 8.07
C LEU A 150 30.94 3.66 7.10
N LEU A 151 31.15 4.93 7.43
CA LEU A 151 30.87 6.07 6.54
C LEU A 151 32.12 6.86 6.12
N SER A 152 33.32 6.33 6.32
CA SER A 152 34.60 6.94 5.87
C SER A 152 35.10 6.39 4.52
N GLY A 153 34.24 5.73 3.75
CA GLY A 153 34.53 5.26 2.39
C GLY A 153 33.63 5.93 1.36
N GLY A 154 34.01 7.13 0.92
CA GLY A 154 33.42 7.89 -0.18
C GLY A 154 34.38 8.98 -0.62
#